data_AF-A0ABD0QME1-F1
#
_entry.id   AF-A0ABD0QME1-F1
#
_cell.length_a   1.000
_cell.length_b   1.000
_cell.length_c   1.000
_cell.angle_alpha   90.00
_cell.angle_beta   90.00
_cell.angle_gamma   90.00
#
_symmetry.space_group_name_H-M   'P 1'
#
loop_
_entity.id
_entity.type
_entity.pdbx_description
1 polymer ?
#
loop_
_entity_poly.entity_id
_entity_poly.type
_entity_poly.pdbx_seq_one_letter_code
_entity_poly.pdbx_strand_id
1 'polypeptide(L)'
;ESSVGLLQAYLSSIMEAIVSSVSQCPPVMRVVFKQLHKRVEEQFPEPENEDVKYLAISGFFFLRLFAPAILTPKLFQLRDHHADTRTSRTLLLLAK
;
A
#
# COMPACT_ATOMS: atom_id res chain seq x y z
N GLU A 1 -9.82 9.08 -24.35
CA GLU A 1 -9.41 7.97 -23.47
C GLU A 1 -10.55 7.59 -22.55
N SER A 2 -10.85 6.30 -22.41
CA SER A 2 -11.91 5.83 -21.50
C SER A 2 -11.52 6.08 -20.04
N SER A 3 -12.46 6.47 -19.18
CA SER A 3 -12.21 6.76 -17.76
C SER A 3 -11.49 5.64 -17.00
N VAL A 4 -11.64 4.39 -17.47
CA VAL A 4 -10.92 3.20 -16.93
C VAL A 4 -9.43 3.23 -17.25
N GLY A 5 -9.04 3.65 -18.47
CA GLY A 5 -7.63 3.74 -18.87
C GLY A 5 -6.88 4.77 -18.05
N LEU A 6 -7.54 5.88 -17.71
CA LEU A 6 -6.97 6.91 -16.83
C LEU A 6 -6.75 6.38 -15.39
N LEU A 7 -7.70 5.62 -14.85
CA LEU A 7 -7.56 5.01 -13.52
C LEU A 7 -6.43 3.97 -13.50
N GLN A 8 -6.30 3.15 -14.54
CA GLN A 8 -5.20 2.20 -14.68
C GLN A 8 -3.85 2.91 -14.76
N ALA A 9 -3.74 4.01 -15.51
CA ALA A 9 -2.52 4.80 -15.56
C ALA A 9 -2.13 5.34 -14.18
N TYR A 10 -3.07 5.91 -13.42
CA TYR A 10 -2.81 6.38 -12.05
C TYR A 10 -2.40 5.25 -11.12
N LEU A 11 -3.07 4.10 -11.18
CA LEU A 11 -2.72 2.95 -10.35
C LEU A 11 -1.29 2.48 -10.65
N SER A 12 -0.92 2.36 -11.92
CA SER A 12 0.43 1.99 -12.34
C SER A 12 1.48 2.97 -11.80
N SER A 13 1.24 4.28 -11.92
CA SER A 13 2.15 5.30 -11.38
C SER A 13 2.29 5.23 -9.86
N ILE A 14 1.19 4.98 -9.13
CA ILE A 14 1.22 4.81 -7.68
C ILE A 14 2.03 3.56 -7.31
N MET A 15 1.79 2.44 -7.99
CA MET A 15 2.50 1.18 -7.74
C MET A 15 4.00 1.32 -8.00
N GLU A 16 4.39 1.98 -9.09
CA GLU A 16 5.79 2.25 -9.41
C GLU A 16 6.45 3.16 -8.37
N ALA A 17 5.76 4.20 -7.90
CA ALA A 17 6.23 5.06 -6.82
C ALA A 17 6.42 4.27 -5.51
N ILE A 18 5.50 3.36 -5.17
CA ILE A 18 5.61 2.51 -3.97
C ILE A 18 6.84 1.60 -4.09
N VAL A 19 7.00 0.88 -5.20
CA VAL A 19 8.12 -0.07 -5.38
C VAL A 19 9.47 0.64 -5.42
N SER A 20 9.56 1.81 -6.05
CA SER A 20 10.79 2.62 -6.07
C SER A 20 11.13 3.25 -4.70
N SER A 21 10.15 3.44 -3.82
CA SER A 21 10.35 4.01 -2.48
C SER A 21 10.93 3.03 -1.44
N VAL A 22 11.15 1.77 -1.78
CA VAL A 22 11.65 0.74 -0.84
C VAL A 22 12.95 1.19 -0.15
N SER A 23 13.84 1.88 -0.87
CA SER A 23 15.09 2.41 -0.32
C SER A 23 14.87 3.48 0.77
N GLN A 24 13.75 4.20 0.74
CA GLN A 24 13.37 5.24 1.70
C GLN A 24 12.60 4.68 2.91
N CYS A 25 12.22 3.40 2.88
CA CYS A 25 11.49 2.77 3.97
C CYS A 25 12.28 2.81 5.29
N PRO A 26 11.71 3.36 6.39
CA PRO A 26 12.40 3.53 7.67
C PRO A 26 13.02 2.23 8.19
N PRO A 27 14.28 2.24 8.69
CA PRO A 27 14.94 1.04 9.19
C PRO A 27 14.15 0.29 10.26
N VAL A 28 13.47 1.01 11.15
CA VAL A 28 12.63 0.43 12.21
C VAL A 28 11.50 -0.42 11.61
N MET A 29 10.83 0.08 10.57
CA MET A 29 9.78 -0.68 9.88
C MET A 29 10.35 -1.95 9.26
N ARG A 30 11.52 -1.88 8.61
CA ARG A 30 12.17 -3.06 8.03
C ARG A 30 12.47 -4.14 9.08
N VAL A 31 12.91 -3.75 10.27
CA VAL A 31 13.16 -4.69 11.38
C VAL A 31 11.86 -5.33 11.84
N VAL A 32 10.79 -4.55 12.02
CA VAL A 32 9.47 -5.06 12.43
C VAL A 32 8.93 -6.05 11.39
N PHE A 33 9.00 -5.73 10.09
CA PHE A 33 8.54 -6.65 9.05
C PHE A 33 9.40 -7.90 8.93
N LYS A 34 10.71 -7.80 9.18
CA LYS A 34 11.57 -9.00 9.26
C LYS A 34 11.16 -9.92 10.41
N GLN A 35 10.79 -9.35 11.57
CA GLN A 35 10.26 -10.15 12.68
C GLN A 35 8.89 -10.75 12.36
N LEU A 36 8.02 -9.99 11.68
CA LEU A 36 6.72 -10.49 11.24
C LEU A 36 6.90 -11.65 10.25
N HIS A 37 7.77 -11.50 9.26
CA HIS A 37 8.11 -12.55 8.31
C HIS A 37 8.48 -13.86 9.02
N LYS A 38 9.44 -13.76 9.96
CA LYS A 38 9.92 -14.92 10.72
C LYS A 38 8.81 -15.57 11.55
N ARG A 39 7.98 -14.76 12.23
CA ARG A 39 6.86 -15.31 13.03
C ARG A 39 5.80 -15.99 12.18
N VAL A 40 5.49 -15.44 10.99
CA VAL A 40 4.51 -16.06 10.09
C VAL A 40 5.06 -17.37 9.52
N GLU A 41 6.34 -17.41 9.18
CA GLU A 41 7.02 -18.62 8.71
C GLU A 41 7.09 -19.70 9.81
N GLU A 42 7.31 -19.32 11.06
CA GLU A 42 7.26 -20.25 12.21
C GLU A 42 5.84 -20.74 12.53
N GLN A 43 4.83 -19.89 12.31
CA GLN A 43 3.42 -20.19 12.61
C GLN A 43 2.75 -21.05 11.53
N PHE A 44 3.16 -20.89 10.26
CA PHE A 44 2.63 -21.61 9.11
C PHE A 44 3.77 -22.26 8.32
N PRO A 45 4.33 -23.37 8.83
CA PRO A 45 5.48 -24.03 8.23
C PRO A 45 5.12 -24.88 6.99
N GLU A 46 3.84 -25.04 6.66
CA GLU A 46 3.45 -25.83 5.50
C GLU A 46 3.92 -25.17 4.20
N PRO A 47 4.42 -25.95 3.22
CA PRO A 47 4.87 -25.42 1.93
C PRO A 47 3.73 -24.75 1.14
N GLU A 48 2.48 -25.12 1.39
CA GLU A 48 1.29 -24.48 0.83
C GLU A 48 1.09 -23.04 1.34
N ASN A 49 1.68 -22.70 2.48
CA ASN A 49 1.55 -21.40 3.14
C ASN A 49 2.78 -20.49 2.94
N GLU A 50 3.68 -20.82 2.01
CA GLU A 50 4.89 -20.04 1.77
C GLU A 50 4.57 -18.57 1.42
N ASP A 51 3.47 -18.32 0.72
CA ASP A 51 3.04 -16.97 0.34
C ASP A 51 2.47 -16.14 1.50
N VAL A 52 2.05 -16.80 2.60
CA VAL A 52 1.37 -16.13 3.73
C VAL A 52 2.28 -15.08 4.38
N LYS A 53 3.59 -15.31 4.42
CA LYS A 53 4.58 -14.33 4.94
C LYS A 53 4.62 -13.05 4.11
N TYR A 54 4.53 -13.17 2.78
CA TYR A 54 4.47 -12.02 1.87
C TYR A 54 3.11 -11.34 1.91
N LEU A 55 2.02 -12.12 2.04
CA LEU A 55 0.67 -11.60 2.18
C LEU A 55 0.49 -10.80 3.48
N ALA A 56 1.06 -11.27 4.59
CA ALA A 56 1.00 -10.58 5.87
C ALA A 56 1.69 -9.21 5.82
N ILE A 57 2.86 -9.13 5.18
CA ILE A 57 3.62 -7.90 5.02
C ILE A 57 2.94 -6.96 4.02
N SER A 58 2.64 -7.44 2.82
CA SER A 58 2.00 -6.63 1.78
C SER A 58 0.60 -6.15 2.22
N GLY A 59 -0.19 -7.02 2.86
CA GLY A 59 -1.47 -6.67 3.44
C GLY A 59 -1.35 -5.59 4.51
N PHE A 60 -0.32 -5.62 5.36
CA PHE A 60 -0.08 -4.53 6.30
C PHE A 60 0.21 -3.20 5.58
N PHE A 61 1.11 -3.20 4.60
CA PHE A 61 1.45 -1.98 3.84
C PHE A 61 0.25 -1.41 3.10
N PHE A 62 -0.45 -2.23 2.32
CA PHE A 62 -1.57 -1.75 1.52
C PHE A 62 -2.76 -1.36 2.38
N LEU A 63 -3.16 -2.16 3.38
CA LEU A 63 -4.35 -1.88 4.17
C LEU A 63 -4.15 -0.81 5.25
N ARG A 64 -2.96 -0.73 5.87
CA ARG A 64 -2.73 0.19 7.01
C ARG A 64 -1.91 1.43 6.65
N LEU A 65 -1.18 1.44 5.54
CA LEU A 65 -0.37 2.60 5.14
C LEU A 65 -0.88 3.21 3.84
N PHE A 66 -0.82 2.49 2.73
CA PHE A 66 -1.09 3.07 1.41
C PHE A 66 -2.56 3.35 1.14
N ALA A 67 -3.48 2.41 1.41
CA ALA A 67 -4.91 2.67 1.21
C ALA A 67 -5.43 3.83 2.07
N PRO A 68 -5.11 3.94 3.38
CA PRO A 68 -5.45 5.12 4.16
C PRO A 68 -4.80 6.40 3.65
N ALA A 69 -3.55 6.34 3.18
CA ALA A 69 -2.86 7.51 2.60
C ALA A 69 -3.50 7.98 1.28
N ILE A 70 -3.96 7.05 0.44
CA ILE A 70 -4.68 7.35 -0.80
C ILE A 70 -6.09 7.89 -0.50
N LEU A 71 -6.80 7.29 0.46
CA LEU A 71 -8.17 7.68 0.84
C LEU A 71 -8.21 9.03 1.57
N THR A 72 -7.21 9.31 2.40
CA THR A 72 -7.16 10.47 3.28
C THR A 72 -5.82 11.21 3.16
N PRO A 73 -5.47 11.74 1.97
CA PRO A 73 -4.15 12.32 1.72
C PRO A 73 -3.82 13.50 2.65
N LYS A 74 -4.84 14.22 3.13
CA LYS A 74 -4.67 15.30 4.10
C LYS A 74 -4.10 14.82 5.44
N LEU A 75 -4.57 13.68 5.96
CA LEU A 75 -4.11 13.14 7.25
C LEU A 75 -2.65 12.65 7.16
N PHE A 76 -2.21 12.28 5.97
CA PHE A 76 -0.84 11.88 5.66
C PHE A 76 0.03 13.05 5.18
N GLN A 77 -0.47 14.29 5.28
CA GLN A 77 0.22 15.52 4.84
C GLN A 77 0.65 15.49 3.35
N LEU A 78 -0.02 14.68 2.54
CA LEU A 78 0.21 14.60 1.09
C LEU A 78 -0.49 15.75 0.35
N ARG A 79 -1.37 16.50 1.02
CA ARG A 79 -2.07 17.66 0.46
C ARG A 79 -2.47 18.66 1.56
N ASP A 80 -2.29 19.95 1.29
CA ASP A 80 -2.64 21.04 2.21
C ASP A 80 -4.15 21.24 2.40
N HIS A 81 -4.93 20.96 1.34
CA HIS A 81 -6.38 21.13 1.32
C HIS A 81 -7.12 19.80 1.12
N HIS A 82 -8.37 19.73 1.59
CA HIS A 82 -9.22 18.57 1.34
C HIS A 82 -9.45 18.40 -0.17
N ALA A 83 -9.50 17.15 -0.63
CA ALA A 83 -9.90 16.85 -1.99
C ALA A 83 -11.37 17.26 -2.21
N ASP A 84 -11.67 17.83 -3.38
CA ASP A 84 -13.05 18.07 -3.81
C ASP A 84 -13.80 16.72 -3.98
N THR A 85 -15.13 16.76 -4.05
CA THR A 85 -15.97 15.56 -4.10
C THR A 85 -15.65 14.66 -5.29
N ARG A 86 -15.21 15.21 -6.43
CA ARG A 86 -14.85 14.43 -7.62
C ARG A 86 -13.51 13.75 -7.41
N THR A 87 -12.50 14.47 -6.93
CA THR A 87 -11.17 13.89 -6.62
C THR A 87 -11.26 12.84 -5.51
N SER A 88 -12.05 13.08 -4.48
CA SER A 88 -12.27 12.11 -3.39
C SER A 88 -12.87 10.80 -3.89
N ARG A 89 -13.79 10.86 -4.85
CA ARG A 89 -14.37 9.67 -5.48
C ARG A 89 -13.34 8.90 -6.31
N THR A 90 -12.47 9.60 -7.04
CA THR A 90 -11.37 8.96 -7.79
C THR A 90 -10.37 8.28 -6.85
N LEU A 91 -9.97 8.95 -5.76
CA LEU A 91 -9.08 8.38 -4.74
C LEU A 91 -9.69 7.14 -4.07
N LEU A 92 -11.00 7.18 -3.79
CA LEU A 92 -11.74 6.03 -3.27
C LEU A 92 -11.73 4.83 -4.24
N LEU A 93 -11.85 5.09 -5.54
CA LEU A 93 -11.78 4.04 -6.56
C LEU A 93 -10.36 3.48 -6.72
N LEU A 94 -9.32 4.30 -6.52
CA LEU A 94 -7.92 3.87 -6.59
C LEU A 94 -7.47 3.06 -5.36
N ALA A 95 -8.11 3.27 -4.21
CA ALA A 95 -7.80 2.56 -2.96
C ALA A 95 -8.59 1.25 -2.78
N LYS A 96 -9.45 0.89 -3.73
CA LYS A 96 -10.24 -0.35 -3.77
C LYS A 96 -9.55 -1.40 -4.61
#